data_AF-A0A7S2SYD4-F1
#
_entry.id   AF-A0A7S2SYD4-F1
#
_cell.length_a   1.000
_cell.length_b   1.000
_cell.length_c   1.000
_cell.angle_alpha   90.00
_cell.angle_beta   90.00
_cell.angle_gamma   90.00
#
_symmetry.space_group_name_H-M   'P 1'
#
loop_
_entity.id
_entity.type
_entity.pdbx_description
1 polymer ?
#
loop_
_entity_poly.entity_id
_entity_poly.type
_entity_poly.pdbx_seq_one_letter_code
_entity_poly.pdbx_strand_id
1 'polypeptide(L)'
;ARARARASGLPAGGAREREGTRRSSGGPFEGLSRVGLGTMLFGTTTDREEAFRLLDRAVSHHGVNLLDTAEMYPVPQSAGTHGLSEVILGDWFSARVGR
;
A
#
# COMPACT_ATOMS: atom_id res chain seq x y z
N ALA A 1 47.24 -5.82 37.49
CA ALA A 1 45.81 -5.52 37.38
C ALA A 1 45.29 -6.02 36.03
N ARG A 2 44.49 -7.09 36.00
CA ARG A 2 43.81 -7.58 34.79
C ARG A 2 42.43 -6.93 34.75
N ALA A 3 42.17 -6.08 33.75
CA ALA A 3 40.83 -5.58 33.45
C ALA A 3 40.55 -5.73 31.96
N ARG A 4 39.35 -6.22 31.66
CA ARG A 4 38.91 -6.93 30.47
C ARG A 4 38.79 -6.02 29.24
N ALA A 5 39.25 -6.52 28.09
CA ALA A 5 38.84 -6.00 26.79
C ALA A 5 37.34 -6.28 26.58
N ARG A 6 36.55 -5.23 26.34
CA ARG A 6 35.16 -5.36 25.91
C ARG A 6 35.16 -5.66 24.41
N ALA A 7 34.81 -6.88 24.05
CA ALA A 7 34.41 -7.22 22.70
C ALA A 7 33.06 -6.55 22.41
N SER A 8 33.05 -5.47 21.62
CA SER A 8 31.83 -4.94 21.02
C SER A 8 31.57 -5.72 19.73
N GLY A 9 30.90 -6.87 19.87
CA GLY A 9 30.32 -7.56 18.72
C GLY A 9 29.23 -6.68 18.13
N LEU A 10 29.48 -6.15 16.93
CA LEU A 10 28.41 -5.68 16.06
C LEU A 10 27.52 -6.89 15.75
N PRO A 11 26.19 -6.85 15.93
CA PRO A 11 25.36 -7.92 15.44
C PRO A 11 25.49 -7.98 13.92
N ALA A 12 25.70 -9.20 13.44
CA ALA A 12 25.80 -9.55 12.04
C ALA A 12 24.56 -9.07 11.27
N GLY A 13 24.81 -8.72 10.00
CA GLY A 13 23.90 -8.01 9.11
C GLY A 13 22.44 -8.40 9.21
N GLY A 14 21.62 -7.45 9.63
CA GLY A 14 20.23 -7.41 9.20
C GLY A 14 20.23 -7.18 7.70
N ALA A 15 19.66 -8.12 6.94
CA ALA A 15 19.36 -7.93 5.54
C ALA A 15 18.71 -6.55 5.38
N ARG A 16 19.32 -5.68 4.56
CA ARG A 16 18.69 -4.43 4.18
C ARG A 16 17.36 -4.80 3.54
N GLU A 17 16.27 -4.69 4.30
CA GLU A 17 14.93 -4.76 3.76
C GLU A 17 14.93 -3.79 2.58
N ARG A 18 14.58 -4.30 1.39
CA ARG A 18 14.34 -3.44 0.24
C ARG A 18 13.40 -2.34 0.71
N GLU A 19 13.60 -1.12 0.25
CA GLU A 19 12.89 0.09 0.64
C GLU A 19 11.39 0.06 0.22
N GLY A 20 10.70 -1.01 0.59
CA GLY A 20 9.26 -1.18 0.58
C GLY A 20 8.71 -0.73 1.93
N THR A 21 7.42 -0.43 1.93
CA THR A 21 6.73 0.15 3.08
C THR A 21 6.91 -0.73 4.33
N ARG A 22 7.50 -0.17 5.39
CA ARG A 22 7.57 -0.85 6.72
C ARG A 22 6.18 -1.32 7.12
N ARG A 23 6.10 -2.51 7.70
CA ARG A 23 4.84 -3.11 8.16
C ARG A 23 4.58 -2.81 9.63
N SER A 24 3.31 -2.76 10.01
CA SER A 24 2.88 -2.75 11.40
C SER A 24 3.25 -4.08 12.08
N SER A 25 3.64 -3.99 13.35
CA SER A 25 4.00 -5.14 14.20
C SER A 25 3.17 -5.14 15.48
N GLY A 26 2.62 -6.30 15.84
CA GLY A 26 1.78 -6.48 17.03
C GLY A 26 0.38 -5.87 16.92
N GLY A 27 -0.63 -6.60 17.40
CA GLY A 27 -2.03 -6.16 17.44
C GLY A 27 -2.84 -6.49 16.17
N PRO A 28 -4.08 -5.99 16.06
CA PRO A 28 -5.03 -6.43 15.03
C PRO A 28 -4.65 -6.03 13.59
N PHE A 29 -3.68 -5.13 13.43
CA PHE A 29 -3.24 -4.63 12.12
C PHE A 29 -1.87 -5.18 11.72
N GLU A 30 -1.35 -6.19 12.41
CA GLU A 30 -0.05 -6.78 12.11
C GLU A 30 0.06 -7.21 10.63
N GLY A 31 1.19 -6.86 9.99
CA GLY A 31 1.46 -7.21 8.60
C GLY A 31 0.87 -6.26 7.55
N LEU A 32 0.04 -5.29 7.94
CA LEU A 32 -0.38 -4.20 7.04
C LEU A 32 0.77 -3.22 6.79
N SER A 33 0.78 -2.59 5.61
CA SER A 33 1.69 -1.51 5.28
C SER A 33 1.38 -0.30 6.16
N ARG A 34 2.43 0.40 6.65
CA ARG A 34 2.26 1.64 7.43
C ARG A 34 1.58 2.78 6.67
N VAL A 35 1.49 2.68 5.35
CA VAL A 35 0.79 3.61 4.47
C VAL A 35 -0.27 2.80 3.70
N GLY A 36 -1.49 3.33 3.64
CA GLY A 36 -2.55 2.84 2.76
C GLY A 36 -2.76 3.77 1.56
N LEU A 37 -3.36 3.25 0.49
CA LEU A 37 -3.76 4.05 -0.68
C LEU A 37 -5.27 4.29 -0.63
N GLY A 38 -5.68 5.55 -0.44
CA GLY A 38 -7.07 5.97 -0.58
C GLY A 38 -7.47 6.15 -2.05
N THR A 39 -8.73 5.87 -2.37
CA THR A 39 -9.22 5.78 -3.76
C THR A 39 -10.38 6.72 -4.08
N MET A 40 -10.65 7.71 -3.22
CA MET A 40 -11.82 8.60 -3.31
C MET A 40 -11.89 9.46 -4.59
N LEU A 41 -10.82 9.57 -5.37
CA LEU A 41 -10.78 10.37 -6.61
C LEU A 41 -10.78 9.51 -7.88
N PHE A 42 -10.79 8.18 -7.76
CA PHE A 42 -10.76 7.28 -8.91
C PHE A 42 -12.09 7.33 -9.66
N GLY A 43 -12.04 7.77 -10.92
CA GLY A 43 -13.22 8.02 -11.73
C GLY A 43 -13.70 9.48 -11.75
N THR A 44 -13.01 10.40 -11.05
CA THR A 44 -13.21 11.86 -11.17
C THR A 44 -11.94 12.54 -11.68
N THR A 45 -11.20 13.23 -10.82
CA THR A 45 -9.96 13.91 -11.19
C THR A 45 -8.82 12.94 -11.44
N THR A 46 -8.96 11.69 -11.01
CA THR A 46 -8.07 10.58 -11.37
C THR A 46 -8.83 9.64 -12.30
N ASP A 47 -8.51 9.65 -13.58
CA ASP A 47 -9.10 8.70 -14.53
C ASP A 47 -8.62 7.26 -14.25
N ARG A 48 -9.20 6.29 -14.96
CA ARG A 48 -8.91 4.87 -14.79
C ARG A 48 -7.44 4.52 -15.06
N GLU A 49 -6.83 5.14 -16.07
CA GLU A 49 -5.45 4.81 -16.44
C GLU A 49 -4.47 5.33 -15.39
N GLU A 50 -4.68 6.54 -14.89
CA GLU A 50 -3.89 7.07 -13.77
C GLU A 50 -4.13 6.27 -12.49
N ALA A 51 -5.38 5.89 -12.19
CA ALA A 51 -5.67 5.02 -11.05
C ALA A 51 -4.89 3.70 -11.13
N PHE A 52 -4.82 3.09 -12.32
CA PHE A 52 -4.03 1.88 -12.55
C PHE A 52 -2.53 2.10 -12.32
N ARG A 53 -1.97 3.22 -12.81
CA ARG A 53 -0.56 3.56 -12.60
C ARG A 53 -0.25 3.80 -11.12
N LEU A 54 -1.15 4.46 -10.39
CA LEU A 54 -1.03 4.68 -8.95
C LEU A 54 -1.10 3.36 -8.17
N LEU A 55 -2.03 2.46 -8.53
CA LEU A 55 -2.16 1.14 -7.92
C LEU A 55 -0.93 0.27 -8.18
N ASP A 56 -0.43 0.22 -9.42
CA ASP A 56 0.80 -0.51 -9.76
C ASP A 56 1.99 0.03 -8.95
N ARG A 57 2.13 1.36 -8.87
CA ARG A 57 3.20 1.99 -8.07
C ARG A 57 3.07 1.67 -6.58
N ALA A 58 1.88 1.79 -6.01
CA ALA A 58 1.67 1.55 -4.59
C ALA A 58 1.88 0.08 -4.22
N VAL A 59 1.20 -0.83 -4.93
CA VAL A 59 1.19 -2.26 -4.59
C VAL A 59 2.48 -2.94 -5.04
N SER A 60 2.82 -2.84 -6.33
CA SER A 60 3.93 -3.60 -6.91
C SER A 60 5.30 -3.00 -6.58
N HIS A 61 5.43 -1.67 -6.58
CA HIS A 61 6.74 -1.02 -6.34
C HIS A 61 7.00 -0.68 -4.87
N HIS A 62 5.97 -0.32 -4.10
CA HIS A 62 6.12 0.12 -2.70
C HIS A 62 5.56 -0.86 -1.66
N GLY A 63 4.96 -1.97 -2.09
CA GLY A 63 4.47 -3.03 -1.20
C GLY A 63 3.28 -2.61 -0.32
N VAL A 64 2.49 -1.63 -0.76
CA VAL A 64 1.23 -1.27 -0.09
C VAL A 64 0.25 -2.44 -0.21
N ASN A 65 -0.37 -2.82 0.91
CA ASN A 65 -1.38 -3.88 0.94
C ASN A 65 -2.69 -3.45 1.61
N LEU A 66 -2.85 -2.15 1.87
CA LEU A 66 -4.08 -1.54 2.37
C LEU A 66 -4.61 -0.57 1.32
N LEU A 67 -5.75 -0.90 0.72
CA LEU A 67 -6.49 -0.03 -0.19
C LEU A 67 -7.79 0.40 0.51
N ASP A 68 -8.06 1.70 0.51
CA ASP A 68 -9.24 2.30 1.14
C ASP A 68 -10.22 2.79 0.07
N THR A 69 -11.48 2.39 0.20
CA THR A 69 -12.57 2.71 -0.74
C THR A 69 -13.92 2.76 -0.02
N ALA A 70 -14.96 3.21 -0.72
CA ALA A 70 -16.32 3.23 -0.23
C ALA A 70 -17.30 3.17 -1.40
N GLU A 71 -18.48 2.56 -1.19
CA GLU A 71 -19.59 2.50 -2.18
C GLU A 71 -19.92 3.88 -2.76
N MET A 72 -19.77 4.91 -1.94
CA MET A 72 -20.14 6.28 -2.26
C MET A 72 -19.09 6.98 -3.16
N TYR A 73 -17.87 6.45 -3.27
CA TYR A 73 -16.80 7.07 -4.05
C TYR A 73 -17.02 6.92 -5.56
N PRO A 74 -16.59 7.92 -6.35
CA PRO A 74 -15.65 9.00 -6.04
C PRO A 74 -16.30 10.33 -5.58
N VAL A 75 -15.45 11.26 -5.12
CA VAL A 75 -15.78 12.64 -4.75
C VAL A 75 -15.24 13.61 -5.82
N PRO A 76 -15.98 14.66 -6.23
CA PRO A 76 -17.38 14.95 -5.88
C PRO A 76 -18.33 13.87 -6.40
N GLN A 77 -19.36 13.59 -5.61
CA GLN A 77 -20.31 12.52 -5.90
C GLN A 77 -21.36 12.97 -6.93
N SER A 78 -21.77 12.05 -7.78
CA SER A 78 -22.91 12.25 -8.68
C SER A 78 -23.60 10.90 -8.95
N ALA A 79 -24.85 10.94 -9.42
CA ALA A 79 -25.57 9.72 -9.79
C ALA A 79 -24.84 8.92 -10.89
N GLY A 80 -24.11 9.59 -11.77
CA GLY A 80 -23.35 8.93 -12.86
C GLY A 80 -21.98 8.39 -12.43
N THR A 81 -21.48 8.76 -11.24
CA THR A 81 -20.15 8.36 -10.77
C THR A 81 -20.19 7.46 -9.54
N HIS A 82 -21.32 7.31 -8.86
CA HIS A 82 -21.46 6.45 -7.68
C HIS A 82 -20.91 5.03 -7.91
N GLY A 83 -20.08 4.53 -6.99
CA GLY A 83 -19.44 3.22 -7.06
C GLY A 83 -18.28 3.10 -8.06
N LEU A 84 -17.96 4.15 -8.81
CA LEU A 84 -16.97 4.05 -9.89
C LEU A 84 -15.55 3.75 -9.37
N SER A 85 -15.20 4.20 -8.16
CA SER A 85 -13.92 3.84 -7.52
C SER A 85 -13.79 2.32 -7.33
N GLU A 86 -14.84 1.64 -6.86
CA GLU A 86 -14.83 0.19 -6.65
C GLU A 86 -14.83 -0.58 -7.97
N VAL A 87 -15.52 -0.07 -9.00
CA VAL A 87 -15.46 -0.61 -10.37
C VAL A 87 -14.02 -0.57 -10.89
N ILE A 88 -13.34 0.57 -10.77
CA ILE A 88 -11.94 0.73 -11.20
C ILE A 88 -11.01 -0.21 -10.41
N LEU A 89 -11.21 -0.37 -9.11
CA LEU A 89 -10.45 -1.32 -8.30
C LEU A 89 -10.66 -2.77 -8.76
N GLY A 90 -11.92 -3.18 -8.98
CA GLY A 90 -12.26 -4.52 -9.48
C GLY A 90 -11.65 -4.81 -10.84
N ASP A 91 -11.67 -3.82 -11.74
CA ASP A 91 -11.01 -3.88 -13.03
C ASP A 91 -9.49 -4.05 -12.90
N TRP A 92 -8.85 -3.33 -11.97
CA TRP A 92 -7.41 -3.46 -11.73
C TRP A 92 -7.05 -4.82 -11.14
N PHE A 93 -7.82 -5.31 -10.15
CA PHE A 93 -7.64 -6.65 -9.59
C PHE A 93 -7.74 -7.72 -10.67
N SER A 94 -8.76 -7.63 -11.53
CA SER A 94 -8.95 -8.57 -12.64
C SER A 94 -7.79 -8.55 -13.63
N ALA A 95 -7.17 -7.39 -13.85
CA ALA A 95 -6.06 -7.24 -14.80
C ALA A 95 -4.68 -7.62 -14.24
N ARG A 96 -4.41 -7.44 -12.93
CA ARG A 96 -3.07 -7.63 -12.34
C ARG A 96 -2.96 -8.78 -11.36
N VAL A 97 -4.01 -9.01 -10.57
CA VAL A 97 -3.98 -9.96 -9.45
C VAL A 97 -4.71 -11.25 -9.83
N GLY A 98 -5.71 -11.15 -10.72
CA GLY A 98 -6.51 -12.27 -11.20
C GLY A 98 -5.83 -13.11 -12.28
N ARG A 99 -5.05 -14.10 -11.84
CA ARG A 99 -5.39 -15.54 -11.96
C ARG A 99 -4.56 -16.35 -10.96
#